data_AF-M7ZSX1-F1
#
_entry.id   AF-M7ZSX1-F1
#
_cell.length_a   1.000
_cell.length_b   1.000
_cell.length_c   1.000
_cell.angle_alpha   90.00
_cell.angle_beta   90.00
_cell.angle_gamma   90.00
#
_symmetry.space_group_name_H-M   'P 1'
#
loop_
_entity.id
_entity.type
_entity.pdbx_description
1 polymer ?
#
loop_
_entity_poly.entity_id
_entity_poly.type
_entity_poly.pdbx_seq_one_letter_code
_entity_poly.pdbx_strand_id
1 'polypeptide(L)'
;MLRDPRTLFKGAEGVEFRPKRFVNRTLSLDDVKYVKNTMNCVRGSSNPGYTFDYGERCAAWGDLCGIVSVLFSENRLKIISGESGRKSIKVRSTLLVNLRKTPGLHALATMMQSGKDNGAEWGNRLGYMILPFHIAMHDDDPLEYVRKATKVARRKKSSMESIFTYWSASMIMKIFGIKAAASLCYGMMRNTTLSFSNMAGPTEQVVFYGHPIVYIAPSVYGHPHALTMHYQSYMNIIKLVLAVEEEQFPDAHELLDDFAVSLKLIREAASGKNTRHT
;
A
#
# COMPACT_ATOMS: atom_id res chain seq x y z
N MET A 1 -10.84 17.80 10.82
CA MET A 1 -9.80 16.94 10.19
C MET A 1 -9.24 17.65 8.97
N LEU A 2 -7.92 17.63 8.78
CA LEU A 2 -7.28 18.25 7.62
C LEU A 2 -7.76 17.52 6.34
N ARG A 3 -8.20 18.23 5.30
CA ARG A 3 -8.76 17.66 4.06
C ARG A 3 -7.79 17.86 2.89
N ASP A 4 -7.60 16.83 2.06
CA ASP A 4 -6.74 16.92 0.88
C ASP A 4 -7.35 17.84 -0.18
N PRO A 5 -6.52 18.49 -1.01
CA PRO A 5 -7.00 19.25 -2.15
C PRO A 5 -7.79 18.35 -3.11
N ARG A 6 -8.68 18.95 -3.90
CA ARG A 6 -9.33 18.24 -4.99
C ARG A 6 -8.25 17.84 -6.01
N THR A 7 -8.22 16.56 -6.37
CA THR A 7 -7.28 15.98 -7.34
C THR A 7 -8.03 14.90 -8.12
N LEU A 8 -7.51 14.46 -9.26
CA LEU A 8 -8.12 13.39 -10.06
C LEU A 8 -8.27 12.06 -9.29
N PHE A 9 -7.53 11.83 -8.19
CA PHE A 9 -7.71 10.63 -7.36
C PHE A 9 -8.64 10.83 -6.18
N LYS A 10 -9.00 12.07 -5.87
CA LYS A 10 -9.85 12.34 -4.73
C LYS A 10 -11.27 11.91 -5.05
N GLY A 11 -11.85 11.09 -4.17
CA GLY A 11 -13.27 10.73 -4.23
C GLY A 11 -14.17 11.96 -4.28
N ALA A 12 -15.05 12.01 -5.28
CA ALA A 12 -16.21 12.90 -5.27
C ALA A 12 -17.17 12.55 -4.12
N GLU A 13 -18.11 13.44 -3.83
CA GLU A 13 -19.14 13.13 -2.84
C GLU A 13 -20.04 11.98 -3.34
N GLY A 14 -20.32 11.02 -2.46
CA GLY A 14 -21.11 9.83 -2.78
C GLY A 14 -20.38 8.79 -3.64
N VAL A 15 -19.06 8.91 -3.85
CA VAL A 15 -18.25 7.97 -4.65
C VAL A 15 -18.32 6.52 -4.13
N GLU A 16 -18.64 6.36 -2.85
CA GLU A 16 -18.83 5.07 -2.17
C GLU A 16 -20.08 4.31 -2.65
N PHE A 17 -21.05 5.00 -3.24
CA PHE A 17 -22.29 4.43 -3.77
C PHE A 17 -22.26 4.25 -5.29
N ARG A 18 -21.17 4.64 -5.95
CA ARG A 18 -21.00 4.53 -7.40
C ARG A 18 -20.37 3.20 -7.80
N PRO A 19 -20.62 2.71 -9.03
CA PRO A 19 -19.97 1.51 -9.55
C PRO A 19 -18.45 1.57 -9.44
N LYS A 20 -17.86 0.45 -9.00
CA LYS A 20 -16.41 0.26 -8.95
C LYS A 20 -15.98 -0.76 -9.97
N ARG A 21 -15.02 -0.39 -10.81
CA ARG A 21 -14.32 -1.33 -11.69
C ARG A 21 -13.12 -1.90 -10.95
N PHE A 22 -13.01 -3.23 -10.96
CA PHE A 22 -11.88 -3.95 -10.37
C PHE A 22 -10.96 -4.45 -11.48
N VAL A 23 -9.72 -3.99 -11.47
CA VAL A 23 -8.70 -4.41 -12.43
C VAL A 23 -7.46 -4.89 -11.69
N ASN A 24 -6.70 -5.81 -12.29
CA ASN A 24 -5.45 -6.28 -11.69
C ASN A 24 -4.32 -6.46 -12.72
N ARG A 25 -3.09 -6.31 -12.25
CA ARG A 25 -1.85 -6.56 -13.01
C ARG A 25 -0.89 -7.40 -12.18
N THR A 26 -0.17 -8.30 -12.85
CA THR A 26 0.93 -9.03 -12.24
C THR A 26 2.21 -8.21 -12.32
N LEU A 27 2.90 -8.08 -11.19
CA LEU A 27 4.22 -7.47 -11.06
C LEU A 27 5.22 -8.54 -10.60
N SER A 28 6.49 -8.36 -10.98
CA SER A 28 7.59 -9.23 -10.56
C SER A 28 7.92 -9.01 -9.09
N LEU A 29 7.81 -10.05 -8.26
CA LEU A 29 8.26 -9.99 -6.86
C LEU A 29 9.77 -9.81 -6.78
N ASP A 30 10.50 -10.40 -7.73
CA ASP A 30 11.96 -10.33 -7.76
C ASP A 30 12.47 -8.93 -8.11
N ASP A 31 11.75 -8.19 -8.94
CA ASP A 31 12.07 -6.79 -9.26
C ASP A 31 11.88 -5.91 -8.01
N VAL A 32 10.80 -6.12 -7.27
CA VAL A 32 10.57 -5.42 -6.00
C VAL A 32 11.64 -5.78 -4.97
N LYS A 33 12.01 -7.06 -4.86
CA LYS A 33 13.13 -7.51 -3.99
C LYS A 33 14.46 -6.90 -4.43
N TYR A 34 14.71 -6.79 -5.72
CA TYR A 34 15.94 -6.21 -6.25
C TYR A 34 16.06 -4.74 -5.87
N VAL A 35 15.01 -3.96 -6.14
CA VAL A 35 14.95 -2.55 -5.73
C VAL A 35 15.18 -2.43 -4.23
N LYS A 36 14.44 -3.20 -3.42
CA LYS A 36 14.59 -3.25 -1.97
C LYS A 36 16.05 -3.48 -1.54
N ASN A 37 16.70 -4.48 -2.11
CA ASN A 37 18.06 -4.86 -1.75
C ASN A 37 19.05 -3.76 -2.12
N THR A 38 18.98 -3.21 -3.33
CA THR A 38 19.82 -2.09 -3.75
C THR A 38 19.65 -0.87 -2.84
N MET A 39 18.40 -0.55 -2.47
CA MET A 39 18.11 0.58 -1.58
C MET A 39 18.62 0.39 -0.14
N ASN A 40 18.69 -0.85 0.34
CA ASN A 40 19.30 -1.18 1.63
C ASN A 40 20.83 -1.20 1.57
N CYS A 41 21.42 -1.71 0.48
CA CYS A 41 22.88 -1.73 0.27
C CYS A 41 23.49 -0.32 0.24
N VAL A 42 22.80 0.65 -0.36
CA VAL A 42 23.24 2.08 -0.38
C VAL A 42 23.33 2.67 1.04
N ARG A 43 22.67 2.08 2.04
CA ARG A 43 22.75 2.51 3.45
C ARG A 43 23.84 1.79 4.25
N GLY A 44 24.41 0.72 3.73
CA GLY A 44 25.35 -0.17 4.43
C GLY A 44 26.81 0.31 4.48
N SER A 45 27.16 1.41 3.80
CA SER A 45 28.57 1.82 3.62
C SER A 45 29.14 2.73 4.74
N SER A 46 28.46 2.93 5.87
CA SER A 46 28.95 3.87 6.90
C SER A 46 28.73 3.49 8.37
N ASN A 47 28.37 2.23 8.69
CA ASN A 47 28.46 1.76 10.08
C ASN A 47 28.54 0.21 10.15
N PRO A 48 29.69 -0.39 10.52
CA PRO A 48 29.92 -1.83 10.44
C PRO A 48 29.32 -2.65 11.62
N GLY A 49 28.35 -2.11 12.36
CA GLY A 49 27.93 -2.68 13.66
C GLY A 49 26.49 -3.20 13.76
N TYR A 50 25.68 -3.19 12.70
CA TYR A 50 24.30 -3.68 12.76
C TYR A 50 24.11 -4.81 11.75
N THR A 51 24.36 -6.05 12.19
CA THR A 51 23.84 -7.26 11.56
C THR A 51 22.31 -7.16 11.51
N PHE A 52 21.77 -6.92 10.31
CA PHE A 52 20.33 -6.84 10.06
C PHE A 52 19.74 -8.25 10.00
N ASP A 53 19.54 -8.88 11.15
CA ASP A 53 18.62 -10.01 11.31
C ASP A 53 17.25 -9.51 11.81
N TYR A 54 16.55 -8.74 10.98
CA TYR A 54 15.17 -8.33 11.25
C TYR A 54 14.30 -8.52 10.01
N GLY A 55 13.81 -9.75 9.86
CA GLY A 55 12.51 -10.09 9.27
C GLY A 55 12.29 -9.67 7.81
N GLU A 56 12.48 -10.62 6.90
CA GLU A 56 12.24 -10.54 5.45
C GLU A 56 10.90 -9.90 5.02
N ARG A 57 9.90 -9.85 5.91
CA ARG A 57 8.53 -9.38 5.62
C ARG A 57 8.28 -7.89 5.93
N CYS A 58 9.17 -7.24 6.68
CA CYS A 58 8.90 -5.91 7.26
C CYS A 58 9.32 -4.70 6.43
N ALA A 59 10.13 -4.90 5.39
CA ALA A 59 10.75 -3.83 4.60
C ALA A 59 10.15 -3.63 3.19
N ALA A 60 9.23 -4.49 2.73
CA ALA A 60 8.54 -4.33 1.43
C ALA A 60 7.62 -3.09 1.34
N TRP A 61 7.33 -2.45 2.47
CA TRP A 61 6.41 -1.30 2.56
C TRP A 61 7.00 -0.04 1.94
N GLY A 62 8.29 0.22 2.16
CA GLY A 62 8.95 1.43 1.66
C GLY A 62 9.06 1.43 0.13
N ASP A 63 9.34 0.26 -0.44
CA ASP A 63 9.49 0.05 -1.88
C ASP A 63 8.15 0.22 -2.60
N LEU A 64 7.07 -0.38 -2.07
CA LEU A 64 5.72 -0.20 -2.60
C LEU A 64 5.23 1.25 -2.47
N CYS A 65 5.49 1.93 -1.35
CA CYS A 65 5.22 3.37 -1.23
C CYS A 65 6.04 4.19 -2.25
N GLY A 66 7.27 3.76 -2.53
CA GLY A 66 8.14 4.35 -3.54
C GLY A 66 7.56 4.24 -4.94
N ILE A 67 7.13 3.04 -5.34
CA ILE A 67 6.46 2.79 -6.63
C ILE A 67 5.23 3.67 -6.77
N VAL A 68 4.39 3.73 -5.73
CA VAL A 68 3.21 4.60 -5.69
C VAL A 68 3.59 6.08 -5.82
N SER A 69 4.67 6.51 -5.17
CA SER A 69 5.16 7.89 -5.27
C SER A 69 5.66 8.24 -6.67
N VAL A 70 6.44 7.33 -7.30
CA VAL A 70 6.99 7.51 -8.65
C VAL A 70 5.86 7.57 -9.67
N LEU A 71 4.88 6.67 -9.58
CA LEU A 71 3.71 6.74 -10.45
C LEU A 71 2.97 8.08 -10.30
N PHE A 72 2.72 8.52 -9.06
CA PHE A 72 2.06 9.80 -8.85
C PHE A 72 2.88 10.99 -9.37
N SER A 73 4.21 10.93 -9.37
CA SER A 73 5.05 11.96 -9.98
C SER A 73 5.04 11.91 -11.51
N GLU A 74 5.14 10.73 -12.11
CA GLU A 74 5.19 10.54 -13.57
C GLU A 74 3.85 10.92 -14.20
N ASN A 75 2.75 10.52 -13.58
CA ASN A 75 1.41 10.85 -14.05
C ASN A 75 0.92 12.25 -13.67
N ARG A 76 1.77 13.10 -13.07
CA ARG A 76 1.38 14.41 -12.50
C ARG A 76 0.52 15.26 -13.44
N LEU A 77 0.77 15.23 -14.75
CA LEU A 77 -0.01 15.97 -15.74
C LEU A 77 -1.47 15.49 -15.84
N LYS A 78 -1.71 14.17 -15.81
CA LYS A 78 -3.05 13.57 -15.73
C LYS A 78 -3.71 13.88 -14.37
N ILE A 79 -2.92 14.01 -13.31
CA ILE A 79 -3.37 14.16 -11.92
C ILE A 79 -3.80 15.60 -11.58
N ILE A 80 -3.12 16.57 -12.19
CA ILE A 80 -3.28 18.01 -11.97
C ILE A 80 -4.24 18.65 -12.97
N SER A 81 -4.88 17.89 -13.88
CA SER A 81 -5.69 18.45 -14.99
C SER A 81 -6.89 19.36 -14.59
N GLY A 82 -7.06 19.70 -13.31
CA GLY A 82 -7.99 20.72 -12.83
C GLY A 82 -7.40 21.95 -12.12
N GLU A 83 -6.09 22.05 -11.80
CA GLU A 83 -5.52 23.23 -11.13
C GLU A 83 -4.18 23.66 -11.78
N SER A 84 -4.28 24.56 -12.75
CA SER A 84 -3.15 25.25 -13.38
C SER A 84 -2.31 25.97 -12.31
N GLY A 85 -1.05 25.56 -12.12
CA GLY A 85 -0.02 26.38 -11.47
C GLY A 85 0.73 25.79 -10.25
N ARG A 86 0.32 24.65 -9.68
CA ARG A 86 0.95 24.16 -8.44
C ARG A 86 2.15 23.24 -8.69
N LYS A 87 3.38 23.69 -8.36
CA LYS A 87 4.65 22.93 -8.54
C LYS A 87 4.71 21.59 -7.78
N SER A 88 4.00 21.48 -6.65
CA SER A 88 3.90 20.25 -5.88
C SER A 88 2.56 20.11 -5.16
N ILE A 89 2.07 18.88 -5.06
CA ILE A 89 0.83 18.54 -4.35
C ILE A 89 1.17 17.57 -3.23
N LYS A 90 0.60 17.81 -2.06
CA LYS A 90 0.62 16.84 -0.96
C LYS A 90 -0.71 16.11 -0.96
N VAL A 91 -0.67 14.81 -1.21
CA VAL A 91 -1.82 13.92 -1.05
C VAL A 91 -1.58 13.02 0.15
N ARG A 92 -2.63 12.60 0.83
CA ARG A 92 -2.54 11.64 1.92
C ARG A 92 -3.22 10.35 1.51
N SER A 93 -2.51 9.25 1.71
CA SER A 93 -3.10 7.94 1.64
C SER A 93 -3.43 7.43 3.03
N THR A 94 -4.54 6.72 3.12
CA THR A 94 -4.79 5.82 4.24
C THR A 94 -4.08 4.49 3.97
N LEU A 95 -3.35 3.98 4.96
CA LEU A 95 -2.72 2.67 4.92
C LEU A 95 -3.29 1.82 6.04
N LEU A 96 -3.94 0.71 5.68
CA LEU A 96 -4.47 -0.24 6.65
C LEU A 96 -3.36 -1.20 7.11
N VAL A 97 -3.27 -1.38 8.43
CA VAL A 97 -2.20 -2.17 9.07
C VAL A 97 -2.83 -3.25 9.93
N ASN A 98 -2.49 -4.50 9.63
CA ASN A 98 -2.79 -5.61 10.53
C ASN A 98 -1.95 -5.49 11.80
N LEU A 99 -2.60 -5.42 12.95
CA LEU A 99 -1.95 -5.28 14.26
C LEU A 99 -1.57 -6.63 14.87
N ARG A 100 -2.01 -7.74 14.28
CA ARG A 100 -1.63 -9.07 14.74
C ARG A 100 -0.15 -9.35 14.43
N LYS A 101 0.48 -10.16 15.28
CA LYS A 101 1.69 -10.89 14.88
C LYS A 101 1.29 -11.84 13.76
N THR A 102 1.95 -11.78 12.60
CA THR A 102 1.62 -12.64 11.45
C THR A 102 1.97 -14.10 11.77
N PRO A 103 0.98 -15.01 11.93
CA PRO A 103 1.28 -16.43 12.08
C PRO A 103 1.63 -17.05 10.71
N GLY A 104 2.40 -18.14 10.70
CA GLY A 104 2.67 -18.91 9.47
C GLY A 104 1.43 -19.66 8.97
N LEU A 105 1.44 -20.11 7.71
CA LEU A 105 0.32 -20.85 7.11
C LEU A 105 -0.01 -22.14 7.87
N HIS A 106 1.01 -22.89 8.29
CA HIS A 106 0.85 -24.08 9.12
C HIS A 106 0.19 -23.75 10.46
N ALA A 107 0.57 -22.64 11.10
CA ALA A 107 -0.07 -22.20 12.33
C ALA A 107 -1.55 -21.82 12.11
N LEU A 108 -1.90 -21.22 10.98
CA LEU A 108 -3.30 -20.94 10.61
C LEU A 108 -4.10 -22.23 10.38
N ALA A 109 -3.54 -23.21 9.64
CA ALA A 109 -4.18 -24.50 9.39
C ALA A 109 -4.43 -25.28 10.70
N THR A 110 -3.43 -25.31 11.58
CA THR A 110 -3.55 -25.93 12.91
C THR A 110 -4.61 -25.23 13.76
N MET A 111 -4.65 -23.88 13.72
CA MET A 111 -5.69 -23.10 14.42
C MET A 111 -7.10 -23.35 13.87
N MET A 112 -7.25 -23.59 12.56
CA MET A 112 -8.54 -23.90 11.92
C MET A 112 -9.01 -25.33 12.24
N GLN A 113 -8.10 -26.31 12.24
CA GLN A 113 -8.44 -27.72 12.49
C GLN A 113 -8.80 -28.00 13.95
N SER A 114 -8.22 -27.25 14.89
CA SER A 114 -8.35 -27.59 16.30
C SER A 114 -9.72 -27.30 16.93
N GLY A 115 -10.57 -26.47 16.30
CA GLY A 115 -11.92 -26.11 16.79
C GLY A 115 -12.00 -25.45 18.17
N LYS A 116 -10.91 -25.43 18.94
CA LYS A 116 -10.73 -24.83 20.25
C LYS A 116 -10.08 -23.46 20.10
N ASP A 117 -10.41 -22.58 21.03
CA ASP A 117 -9.93 -21.20 21.16
C ASP A 117 -8.42 -21.20 21.52
N ASN A 118 -7.59 -21.66 20.58
CA ASN A 118 -6.16 -21.96 20.79
C ASN A 118 -5.28 -20.69 20.73
N GLY A 119 -5.80 -19.56 21.23
CA GLY A 119 -5.14 -18.26 21.10
C GLY A 119 -5.19 -17.67 19.69
N ALA A 120 -5.98 -18.26 18.79
CA ALA A 120 -6.28 -17.70 17.48
C ALA A 120 -7.18 -16.47 17.67
N GLU A 121 -6.60 -15.27 17.59
CA GLU A 121 -7.36 -14.03 17.78
C GLU A 121 -8.22 -13.71 16.54
N TRP A 122 -9.35 -14.41 16.40
CA TRP A 122 -10.35 -14.17 15.36
C TRP A 122 -11.00 -12.77 15.49
N GLY A 123 -11.45 -12.19 14.37
CA GLY A 123 -12.07 -10.86 14.30
C GLY A 123 -11.31 -9.84 13.44
N ASN A 124 -11.55 -8.54 13.65
CA ASN A 124 -10.81 -7.47 12.95
C ASN A 124 -9.87 -6.75 13.92
N ARG A 125 -8.56 -6.92 13.74
CA ARG A 125 -7.51 -6.19 14.47
C ARG A 125 -6.70 -5.34 13.50
N LEU A 126 -7.34 -4.29 13.01
CA LEU A 126 -6.82 -3.41 11.97
C LEU A 126 -6.76 -1.99 12.52
N GLY A 127 -5.57 -1.40 12.45
CA GLY A 127 -5.35 0.03 12.61
C GLY A 127 -5.08 0.69 11.26
N TYR A 128 -4.95 2.01 11.25
CA TYR A 128 -4.54 2.72 10.05
C TYR A 128 -3.43 3.74 10.34
N MET A 129 -2.66 4.04 9.30
CA MET A 129 -1.67 5.12 9.30
C MET A 129 -1.98 6.06 8.13
N ILE A 130 -1.82 7.36 8.35
CA ILE A 130 -1.93 8.35 7.28
C ILE A 130 -0.54 8.63 6.73
N LEU A 131 -0.30 8.23 5.48
CA LEU A 131 0.95 8.45 4.78
C LEU A 131 0.85 9.70 3.89
N PRO A 132 1.64 10.76 4.16
CA PRO A 132 1.73 11.89 3.25
C PRO A 132 2.65 11.54 2.07
N PHE A 133 2.11 11.65 0.86
CA PHE A 133 2.87 11.59 -0.38
C PHE A 133 3.10 13.00 -0.90
N HIS A 134 4.35 13.30 -1.20
CA HIS A 134 4.72 14.56 -1.85
C HIS A 134 4.90 14.30 -3.34
N ILE A 135 3.92 14.76 -4.11
CA ILE A 135 3.96 14.71 -5.56
C ILE A 135 4.63 16.01 -6.01
N ALA A 136 5.92 15.95 -6.28
CA ALA A 136 6.70 17.03 -6.89
C ALA A 136 7.35 16.50 -8.17
N MET A 137 7.75 17.39 -9.10
CA MET A 137 8.75 17.03 -10.12
C MET A 137 10.10 16.97 -9.42
N HIS A 138 10.75 15.81 -9.46
CA HIS A 138 12.19 15.72 -9.31
C HIS A 138 12.71 15.31 -10.68
N ASP A 139 13.46 16.21 -11.31
CA ASP A 139 14.16 15.91 -12.57
C ASP A 139 15.31 14.89 -12.35
N ASP A 140 15.53 14.48 -11.09
CA ASP A 140 16.61 13.61 -10.64
C ASP A 140 16.11 12.31 -9.99
N ASP A 141 16.74 11.20 -10.38
CA ASP A 141 16.78 9.86 -9.73
C ASP A 141 15.43 9.33 -9.16
N PRO A 142 14.70 8.42 -9.86
CA PRO A 142 13.46 7.83 -9.34
C PRO A 142 13.64 7.10 -7.98
N LEU A 143 14.88 6.72 -7.64
CA LEU A 143 15.19 6.14 -6.34
C LEU A 143 15.05 7.16 -5.19
N GLU A 144 15.10 8.46 -5.44
CA GLU A 144 14.88 9.48 -4.42
C GLU A 144 13.45 9.42 -3.88
N TYR A 145 12.45 9.22 -4.74
CA TYR A 145 11.07 8.99 -4.31
C TYR A 145 10.98 7.73 -3.43
N VAL A 146 11.64 6.65 -3.83
CA VAL A 146 11.68 5.41 -3.04
C VAL A 146 12.33 5.67 -1.66
N ARG A 147 13.43 6.43 -1.58
CA ARG A 147 14.07 6.80 -0.31
C ARG A 147 13.15 7.64 0.57
N LYS A 148 12.54 8.69 0.01
CA LYS A 148 11.64 9.58 0.75
C LYS A 148 10.43 8.81 1.27
N ALA A 149 9.79 8.03 0.41
CA ALA A 149 8.64 7.20 0.76
C ALA A 149 9.01 6.18 1.84
N THR A 150 10.16 5.51 1.71
CA THR A 150 10.68 4.56 2.71
C THR A 150 10.95 5.22 4.05
N LYS A 151 11.55 6.42 4.06
CA LYS A 151 11.82 7.18 5.30
C LYS A 151 10.52 7.56 6.01
N VAL A 152 9.52 8.04 5.27
CA VAL A 152 8.20 8.40 5.79
C VAL A 152 7.48 7.16 6.32
N ALA A 153 7.43 6.07 5.54
CA ALA A 153 6.78 4.82 5.93
C ALA A 153 7.41 4.23 7.20
N ARG A 154 8.75 4.21 7.30
CA ARG A 154 9.47 3.74 8.50
C ARG A 154 9.13 4.58 9.72
N ARG A 155 9.14 5.91 9.59
CA ARG A 155 8.80 6.84 10.69
C ARG A 155 7.35 6.64 11.15
N LYS A 156 6.42 6.44 10.22
CA LYS A 156 5.00 6.20 10.50
C LYS A 156 4.76 4.85 11.16
N LYS A 157 5.46 3.81 10.71
CA LYS A 157 5.44 2.50 11.36
C LYS A 157 5.93 2.57 12.81
N SER A 158 6.96 3.38 13.10
CA SER A 158 7.45 3.57 14.47
C SER A 158 6.61 4.52 15.32
N SER A 159 5.65 5.28 14.75
CA SER A 159 4.90 6.29 15.51
C SER A 159 3.70 5.75 16.28
N MET A 160 3.54 4.42 16.36
CA MET A 160 2.40 3.73 17.00
C MET A 160 1.02 4.18 16.48
N GLU A 161 0.95 4.87 15.34
CA GLU A 161 -0.29 5.49 14.83
C GLU A 161 -1.37 4.45 14.54
N SER A 162 -0.98 3.28 13.99
CA SER A 162 -1.92 2.18 13.76
C SER A 162 -2.47 1.59 15.07
N ILE A 163 -1.65 1.49 16.12
CA ILE A 163 -2.08 1.01 17.43
C ILE A 163 -3.05 2.01 18.07
N PHE A 164 -2.69 3.29 18.03
CA PHE A 164 -3.51 4.36 18.59
C PHE A 164 -4.85 4.49 17.88
N THR A 165 -4.88 4.41 16.55
CA THR A 165 -6.12 4.50 15.76
C THR A 165 -7.06 3.33 16.04
N TYR A 166 -6.53 2.11 16.12
CA TYR A 166 -7.32 0.95 16.52
C TYR A 166 -7.92 1.10 17.92
N TRP A 167 -7.09 1.49 18.90
CA TRP A 167 -7.54 1.66 20.28
C TRP A 167 -8.59 2.78 20.40
N SER A 168 -8.36 3.91 19.73
CA SER A 168 -9.32 5.02 19.68
C SER A 168 -10.64 4.61 19.04
N ALA A 169 -10.59 3.90 17.91
CA ALA A 169 -11.80 3.39 17.25
C ALA A 169 -12.54 2.38 18.12
N SER A 170 -11.82 1.47 18.79
CA SER A 170 -12.40 0.51 19.74
C SER A 170 -13.05 1.22 20.93
N MET A 171 -12.45 2.30 21.44
CA MET A 171 -13.02 3.09 22.53
C MET A 171 -14.29 3.80 22.09
N ILE A 172 -14.26 4.47 20.94
CA ILE A 172 -15.42 5.19 20.39
C ILE A 172 -16.57 4.24 20.12
N MET A 173 -16.29 3.06 19.57
CA MET A 173 -17.29 2.03 19.35
C MET A 173 -17.96 1.56 20.65
N LYS A 174 -17.19 1.42 21.74
CA LYS A 174 -17.71 0.98 23.05
C LYS A 174 -18.50 2.07 23.78
N ILE A 175 -18.05 3.33 23.72
CA ILE A 175 -18.65 4.44 24.47
C ILE A 175 -19.82 5.06 23.71
N PHE A 176 -19.63 5.33 22.41
CA PHE A 176 -20.58 6.09 21.59
C PHE A 176 -21.32 5.21 20.56
N GLY A 177 -21.02 3.92 20.52
CA GLY A 177 -21.66 2.96 19.63
C GLY A 177 -21.15 2.98 18.20
N ILE A 178 -21.70 2.06 17.39
CA ILE A 178 -21.21 1.79 16.03
C ILE A 178 -21.44 2.96 15.07
N LYS A 179 -22.50 3.76 15.24
CA LYS A 179 -22.78 4.92 14.38
C LYS A 179 -21.70 5.98 14.50
N ALA A 180 -21.21 6.25 15.71
CA ALA A 180 -20.13 7.20 15.96
C ALA A 180 -18.80 6.70 15.39
N ALA A 181 -18.48 5.42 15.60
CA ALA A 181 -17.28 4.81 15.02
C ALA A 181 -17.29 4.82 13.48
N ALA A 182 -18.43 4.50 12.87
CA ALA A 182 -18.61 4.56 11.42
C ALA A 182 -18.44 5.99 10.88
N SER A 183 -19.04 6.99 11.54
CA SER A 183 -18.89 8.41 11.18
C SER A 183 -17.43 8.88 11.24
N LEU A 184 -16.68 8.46 12.27
CA LEU A 184 -15.25 8.75 12.37
C LEU A 184 -14.45 8.14 11.21
N CYS A 185 -14.65 6.85 10.95
CA CYS A 185 -13.97 6.13 9.87
C CYS A 185 -14.31 6.76 8.50
N TYR A 186 -15.59 7.08 8.28
CA TYR A 186 -16.06 7.77 7.08
C TYR A 186 -15.39 9.14 6.92
N GLY A 187 -15.39 9.97 7.96
CA GLY A 187 -14.76 11.29 7.95
C GLY A 187 -13.26 11.22 7.68
N MET A 188 -12.56 10.21 8.22
CA MET A 188 -11.15 9.98 7.94
C MET A 188 -10.92 9.64 6.47
N MET A 189 -11.61 8.63 5.95
CA MET A 189 -11.42 8.17 4.58
C MET A 189 -11.84 9.24 3.57
N ARG A 190 -12.97 9.92 3.79
CA ARG A 190 -13.43 11.04 2.96
C ARG A 190 -12.42 12.19 2.92
N ASN A 191 -11.54 12.31 3.90
CA ASN A 191 -10.53 13.39 3.96
C ASN A 191 -9.18 13.02 3.33
N THR A 192 -8.89 11.74 3.06
CA THR A 192 -7.68 11.26 2.36
C THR A 192 -7.93 10.99 0.87
N THR A 193 -6.92 11.15 0.02
CA THR A 193 -7.06 11.00 -1.43
C THR A 193 -7.32 9.56 -1.85
N LEU A 194 -6.59 8.61 -1.28
CA LEU A 194 -6.67 7.20 -1.64
C LEU A 194 -6.41 6.29 -0.44
N SER A 195 -6.67 5.00 -0.64
CA SER A 195 -6.22 3.96 0.28
C SER A 195 -5.35 2.96 -0.46
N PHE A 196 -4.33 2.44 0.24
CA PHE A 196 -3.74 1.18 -0.19
C PHE A 196 -3.48 0.25 0.97
N SER A 197 -3.38 -1.04 0.66
CA SER A 197 -2.95 -2.07 1.59
C SER A 197 -2.00 -3.04 0.90
N ASN A 198 -1.31 -3.83 1.71
CA ASN A 198 -0.57 -4.96 1.21
C ASN A 198 -0.80 -6.19 2.10
N MET A 199 -0.57 -7.36 1.52
CA MET A 199 -0.59 -8.62 2.22
C MET A 199 0.43 -9.56 1.60
N ALA A 200 1.29 -10.11 2.46
CA ALA A 200 2.13 -11.23 2.06
C ALA A 200 1.27 -12.50 2.05
N GLY A 201 1.05 -13.07 0.87
CA GLY A 201 0.33 -14.34 0.74
C GLY A 201 1.25 -15.55 0.85
N PRO A 202 0.69 -16.75 0.71
CA PRO A 202 1.43 -18.00 0.73
C PRO A 202 2.57 -18.01 -0.28
N THR A 203 3.72 -18.56 0.12
CA THR A 203 4.87 -18.84 -0.76
C THR A 203 4.72 -20.16 -1.49
N GLU A 204 3.92 -21.07 -0.93
CA GLU A 204 3.58 -22.38 -1.50
C GLU A 204 2.29 -22.28 -2.32
N GLN A 205 2.15 -23.16 -3.32
CA GLN A 205 0.94 -23.24 -4.12
C GLN A 205 -0.21 -23.78 -3.27
N VAL A 206 -1.30 -23.01 -3.22
CA VAL A 206 -2.54 -23.42 -2.56
C VAL A 206 -3.41 -24.15 -3.58
N VAL A 207 -4.00 -25.27 -3.16
CA VAL A 207 -4.95 -26.05 -3.94
C VAL A 207 -6.35 -25.88 -3.34
N PHE A 208 -7.31 -25.46 -4.17
CA PHE A 208 -8.70 -25.28 -3.79
C PHE A 208 -9.56 -26.35 -4.47
N TYR A 209 -10.10 -27.30 -3.69
CA TYR A 209 -10.88 -28.44 -4.20
C TYR A 209 -10.21 -29.20 -5.37
N GLY A 210 -8.90 -29.44 -5.27
CA GLY A 210 -8.12 -30.10 -6.33
C GLY A 210 -7.67 -29.16 -7.47
N HIS A 211 -8.09 -27.89 -7.46
CA HIS A 211 -7.67 -26.90 -8.46
C HIS A 211 -6.55 -26.01 -7.90
N PRO A 212 -5.35 -26.01 -8.52
CA PRO A 212 -4.26 -25.14 -8.07
C PRO A 212 -4.62 -23.66 -8.31
N ILE A 213 -4.50 -22.85 -7.27
CA ILE A 213 -4.67 -21.40 -7.37
C ILE A 213 -3.44 -20.81 -8.08
N VAL A 214 -3.69 -20.05 -9.16
CA VAL A 214 -2.64 -19.39 -9.95
C VAL A 214 -2.28 -18.02 -9.39
N TYR A 215 -3.25 -17.29 -8.85
CA TYR A 215 -3.04 -15.99 -8.22
C TYR A 215 -4.15 -15.66 -7.23
N ILE A 216 -3.87 -14.70 -6.34
CA ILE A 216 -4.83 -14.15 -5.38
C ILE A 216 -4.88 -12.63 -5.60
N ALA A 217 -6.08 -12.09 -5.81
CA ALA A 217 -6.30 -10.67 -6.13
C ALA A 217 -7.49 -10.10 -5.35
N PRO A 218 -7.34 -9.89 -4.02
CA PRO A 218 -8.43 -9.42 -3.18
C PRO A 218 -8.65 -7.92 -3.36
N SER A 219 -9.90 -7.48 -3.21
CA SER A 219 -10.26 -6.06 -3.20
C SER A 219 -11.49 -5.79 -2.34
N VAL A 220 -11.76 -4.51 -2.08
CA VAL A 220 -12.91 -4.02 -1.30
C VAL A 220 -13.59 -2.84 -1.98
N TYR A 221 -14.85 -2.56 -1.63
CA TYR A 221 -15.61 -1.39 -2.09
C TYR A 221 -16.38 -0.72 -0.93
N GLY A 222 -17.14 0.33 -1.22
CA GLY A 222 -17.95 1.07 -0.23
C GLY A 222 -17.17 2.11 0.57
N HIS A 223 -15.91 2.34 0.25
CA HIS A 223 -15.08 3.38 0.87
C HIS A 223 -15.24 4.69 0.08
N PRO A 224 -15.19 5.87 0.73
CA PRO A 224 -15.31 7.18 0.08
C PRO A 224 -14.01 7.58 -0.66
N HIS A 225 -13.44 6.65 -1.42
CA HIS A 225 -12.26 6.82 -2.27
C HIS A 225 -12.61 6.50 -3.72
N ALA A 226 -12.09 7.30 -4.65
CA ALA A 226 -12.21 6.98 -6.08
C ALA A 226 -11.22 5.88 -6.49
N LEU A 227 -10.03 5.84 -5.87
CA LEU A 227 -8.98 4.85 -6.09
C LEU A 227 -8.65 4.13 -4.78
N THR A 228 -8.73 2.80 -4.79
CA THR A 228 -8.19 1.92 -3.74
C THR A 228 -7.24 0.92 -4.37
N MET A 229 -6.09 0.69 -3.73
CA MET A 229 -5.05 -0.19 -4.26
C MET A 229 -4.69 -1.31 -3.29
N HIS A 230 -4.45 -2.51 -3.80
CA HIS A 230 -4.01 -3.64 -3.00
C HIS A 230 -2.82 -4.32 -3.65
N TYR A 231 -1.80 -4.63 -2.85
CA TYR A 231 -0.68 -5.46 -3.25
C TYR A 231 -0.75 -6.81 -2.54
N GLN A 232 -0.94 -7.88 -3.30
CA GLN A 232 -1.00 -9.24 -2.77
C GLN A 232 0.15 -10.05 -3.34
N SER A 233 1.11 -10.47 -2.52
CA SER A 233 2.11 -11.45 -2.97
C SER A 233 1.51 -12.85 -2.93
N TYR A 234 1.88 -13.70 -3.88
CA TYR A 234 1.56 -15.12 -3.89
C TYR A 234 2.65 -15.85 -4.66
N MET A 235 3.26 -16.87 -4.06
CA MET A 235 4.44 -17.54 -4.63
C MET A 235 5.54 -16.52 -4.99
N ASN A 236 5.92 -16.43 -6.27
CA ASN A 236 6.92 -15.52 -6.81
C ASN A 236 6.33 -14.30 -7.54
N ILE A 237 5.03 -14.04 -7.40
CA ILE A 237 4.36 -12.90 -8.05
C ILE A 237 3.77 -11.92 -7.04
N ILE A 238 3.57 -10.68 -7.47
CA ILE A 238 2.74 -9.69 -6.78
C ILE A 238 1.56 -9.35 -7.68
N LYS A 239 0.34 -9.42 -7.16
CA LYS A 239 -0.85 -8.85 -7.80
C LYS A 239 -1.07 -7.44 -7.28
N LEU A 240 -0.98 -6.46 -8.17
CA LEU A 240 -1.55 -5.13 -7.97
C LEU A 240 -3.02 -5.18 -8.37
N VAL A 241 -3.91 -4.85 -7.45
CA VAL A 241 -5.35 -4.79 -7.67
C VAL A 241 -5.81 -3.37 -7.43
N LEU A 242 -6.55 -2.80 -8.38
CA LEU A 242 -7.17 -1.48 -8.24
C LEU A 242 -8.68 -1.65 -8.18
N ALA A 243 -9.31 -0.99 -7.21
CA ALA A 243 -10.73 -0.66 -7.25
C ALA A 243 -10.86 0.82 -7.60
N VAL A 244 -11.38 1.11 -8.78
CA VAL A 244 -11.52 2.47 -9.28
C VAL A 244 -12.98 2.81 -9.51
N GLU A 245 -13.34 4.08 -9.33
CA GLU A 245 -14.63 4.57 -9.78
C GLU A 245 -14.64 4.68 -11.31
N GLU A 246 -15.69 4.14 -11.92
CA GLU A 246 -15.72 3.86 -13.36
C GLU A 246 -15.73 5.11 -14.23
N GLU A 247 -16.44 6.17 -13.83
CA GLU A 247 -16.53 7.42 -14.58
C GLU A 247 -15.25 8.27 -14.42
N GLN A 248 -14.66 8.25 -13.23
CA GLN A 248 -13.46 9.01 -12.89
C GLN A 248 -12.18 8.35 -13.44
N PHE A 249 -12.20 7.03 -13.66
CA PHE A 249 -11.10 6.24 -14.22
C PHE A 249 -11.55 5.35 -15.37
N PRO A 250 -11.91 5.93 -16.53
CA PRO A 250 -12.29 5.15 -17.70
C PRO A 250 -11.14 4.25 -18.18
N ASP A 251 -9.90 4.74 -18.08
CA ASP A 251 -8.66 4.08 -18.53
C ASP A 251 -7.94 3.32 -17.40
N ALA A 252 -8.70 2.59 -16.57
CA ALA A 252 -8.18 1.84 -15.42
C ALA A 252 -7.02 0.87 -15.76
N HIS A 253 -7.03 0.32 -16.98
CA HIS A 253 -5.98 -0.57 -17.47
C HIS A 253 -4.68 0.18 -17.81
N GLU A 254 -4.77 1.39 -18.36
CA GLU A 254 -3.60 2.24 -18.61
C GLU A 254 -2.93 2.60 -17.27
N LEU A 255 -3.74 2.96 -16.26
CA LEU A 255 -3.23 3.23 -14.92
C LEU A 255 -2.48 2.02 -14.31
N LEU A 256 -2.94 0.80 -14.56
CA LEU A 256 -2.24 -0.42 -14.14
C LEU A 256 -0.90 -0.60 -14.86
N ASP A 257 -0.87 -0.29 -16.16
CA ASP A 257 0.33 -0.42 -16.98
C ASP A 257 1.36 0.63 -16.57
N ASP A 258 0.93 1.85 -16.23
CA ASP A 258 1.77 2.89 -15.66
C ASP A 258 2.47 2.38 -14.37
N PHE A 259 1.77 1.65 -13.48
CA PHE A 259 2.39 1.07 -12.28
C PHE A 259 3.50 0.07 -12.62
N ALA A 260 3.29 -0.72 -13.68
CA ALA A 260 4.30 -1.67 -14.14
C ALA A 260 5.50 -0.95 -14.77
N VAL A 261 5.26 0.13 -15.53
CA VAL A 261 6.31 0.97 -16.11
C VAL A 261 7.12 1.66 -15.01
N SER A 262 6.48 2.28 -14.02
CA SER A 262 7.20 2.92 -12.90
C SER A 262 8.07 1.92 -12.13
N LEU A 263 7.60 0.69 -11.90
CA LEU A 263 8.43 -0.36 -11.28
C LEU A 263 9.66 -0.69 -12.13
N LYS A 264 9.48 -0.81 -13.45
CA LYS A 264 10.58 -1.07 -14.38
C LYS A 264 11.62 0.06 -14.35
N LEU A 265 11.18 1.33 -14.38
CA LEU A 265 12.07 2.50 -14.32
C LEU A 265 12.87 2.55 -13.00
N ILE A 266 12.21 2.26 -11.87
CA ILE A 266 12.89 2.18 -10.56
C ILE A 266 13.94 1.05 -10.58
N ARG A 267 13.61 -0.11 -11.13
CA ARG A 267 14.54 -1.25 -11.24
C ARG A 267 15.75 -0.92 -12.11
N GLU A 268 15.54 -0.28 -13.26
CA GLU A 268 16.60 0.14 -14.18
C GLU A 268 17.53 1.16 -13.51
N ALA A 269 16.96 2.17 -12.84
CA ALA A 269 17.74 3.13 -12.07
C ALA A 269 18.54 2.48 -10.93
N ALA A 270 17.97 1.48 -10.24
CA ALA A 270 18.67 0.69 -9.23
C ALA A 270 19.85 -0.09 -9.84
N SER A 271 19.68 -0.61 -11.06
CA SER A 271 20.73 -1.37 -11.76
C SER A 271 21.88 -0.50 -12.24
N GLY A 272 21.59 0.70 -12.76
CA GLY A 272 22.60 1.65 -13.22
C GLY A 272 23.50 2.22 -12.11
N LYS A 273 23.14 2.05 -10.83
CA LYS A 273 24.01 2.42 -9.71
C LYS A 273 25.00 1.32 -9.31
N ASN A 274 24.62 0.04 -9.45
CA ASN A 274 25.53 -1.06 -9.13
C ASN A 274 26.74 -1.11 -10.08
N THR A 275 26.56 -0.72 -11.34
CA THR A 275 27.65 -0.66 -12.34
C THR A 275 28.60 0.52 -12.17
N ARG A 276 28.26 1.55 -11.38
CA ARG A 276 29.15 2.70 -11.10
C ARG A 276 30.00 2.51 -9.84
N HIS A 277 29.79 1.43 -9.11
CA HIS A 277 30.50 1.10 -7.86
C HIS A 277 31.40 -0.14 -7.96
N THR A 278 31.56 -0.69 -9.17
CA THR A 278 32.57 -1.70 -9.55
C THR A 278 33.64 -1.04 -10.40
#